data_AF-A0A512U6H8-F1
#
_entry.id   AF-A0A512U6H8-F1
#
_cell.length_a   1.000
_cell.length_b   1.000
_cell.length_c   1.000
_cell.angle_alpha   90.00
_cell.angle_beta   90.00
_cell.angle_gamma   90.00
#
_symmetry.space_group_name_H-M   'P 1'
#
loop_
_entity.id
_entity.type
_entity.pdbx_description
1 polymer ?
#
loop_
_entity_poly.entity_id
_entity_poly.type
_entity_poly.pdbx_seq_one_letter_code
_entity_poly.pdbx_strand_id
1 'polypeptide(L)'
;MIRGNYSLAKEVRKNEQKSKQKIQSRQKHQSKIEQLSSADPIRLFFQVEKLEKIVDPDPHQQKRLSKLRQDWAFIQKNKLHNEKVSAFLENRQKVKDAREKEQRKLRGKDSVYFNPELNPLGKVPDTSNMAQDYTSLPNIPKPVRSFHTYEQDPLILKLNIKPPQGSPPKFYKNVQNIQRKTYNPSENPQEPVSKTCRLPTDYKSTNLDTDSNYESHSDD
;
A
#
# COMPACT_ATOMS: atom_id res chain seq x y z
N MET A 1 48.41 -39.81 -24.02
CA MET A 1 47.04 -39.71 -23.50
C MET A 1 46.40 -41.09 -23.59
N ILE A 2 46.39 -41.85 -22.50
CA ILE A 2 45.94 -43.26 -22.49
C ILE A 2 44.41 -43.26 -22.44
N ARG A 3 43.75 -43.68 -23.52
CA ARG A 3 42.30 -43.99 -23.50
C ARG A 3 42.12 -45.20 -22.57
N GLY A 4 41.59 -44.96 -21.37
CA GLY A 4 41.31 -46.03 -20.42
C GLY A 4 40.41 -47.11 -21.03
N ASN A 5 40.67 -48.37 -20.67
CA ASN A 5 39.95 -49.54 -21.20
C ASN A 5 38.44 -49.37 -21.03
N TYR A 6 37.74 -49.27 -22.15
CA TYR A 6 36.28 -49.23 -22.21
C TYR A 6 35.71 -50.55 -21.69
N SER A 7 34.73 -50.49 -20.80
CA SER A 7 34.09 -51.67 -20.22
C SER A 7 32.58 -51.51 -20.29
N LEU A 8 31.94 -52.33 -21.12
CA LEU A 8 30.48 -52.34 -21.33
C LEU A 8 29.73 -52.53 -20.00
N ALA A 9 30.24 -53.39 -19.11
CA ALA A 9 29.64 -53.60 -17.79
C ALA A 9 29.66 -52.33 -16.91
N LYS A 10 30.72 -51.50 -17.00
CA LYS A 10 30.77 -50.22 -16.28
C LYS A 10 29.76 -49.22 -16.84
N GLU A 11 29.55 -49.22 -18.16
CA GLU A 11 28.56 -48.36 -18.79
C GLU A 11 27.12 -48.74 -18.47
N VAL A 12 26.80 -50.03 -18.51
CA VAL A 12 25.48 -50.56 -18.13
C VAL A 12 25.16 -50.18 -16.69
N ARG A 13 26.09 -50.41 -15.75
CA ARG A 13 25.93 -49.97 -14.34
C ARG A 13 25.73 -48.46 -14.20
N LYS A 14 26.48 -47.65 -14.96
CA LYS A 14 26.33 -46.19 -14.96
C LYS A 14 24.96 -45.76 -15.49
N ASN A 15 24.46 -46.41 -16.54
CA ASN A 15 23.15 -46.13 -17.12
C ASN A 15 22.02 -46.55 -16.19
N GLU A 16 22.12 -47.71 -15.53
CA GLU A 16 21.20 -48.13 -14.48
C GLU A 16 21.19 -47.15 -13.31
N GLN A 17 22.36 -46.71 -12.84
CA GLN A 17 22.47 -45.73 -11.76
C GLN A 17 21.80 -44.41 -12.14
N LYS A 18 22.02 -43.92 -13.36
CA LYS A 18 21.35 -42.73 -13.89
C LYS A 18 19.83 -42.93 -13.96
N SER A 19 19.37 -44.10 -14.39
CA SER A 19 17.93 -44.42 -14.43
C SER A 19 17.31 -44.40 -13.03
N LYS A 20 17.96 -45.06 -12.07
CA LYS A 20 17.55 -45.07 -10.65
C LYS A 20 17.50 -43.64 -10.08
N GLN A 21 18.52 -42.82 -10.33
CA GLN A 21 18.54 -41.42 -9.89
C GLN A 21 17.41 -40.59 -10.51
N LYS A 22 17.09 -40.78 -11.79
CA LYS A 22 15.96 -40.11 -12.47
C LYS A 22 14.61 -40.53 -11.86
N ILE A 23 14.43 -41.81 -11.56
CA ILE A 23 13.20 -42.29 -10.93
C ILE A 23 13.06 -41.69 -9.53
N GLN A 24 14.12 -41.73 -8.73
CA GLN A 24 14.12 -41.13 -7.39
C GLN A 24 13.87 -39.62 -7.42
N SER A 25 14.44 -38.88 -8.37
CA SER A 25 14.21 -37.44 -8.48
C SER A 25 12.76 -37.12 -8.85
N ARG A 26 12.17 -37.90 -9.76
CA ARG A 26 10.74 -37.80 -10.11
C ARG A 26 9.84 -38.11 -8.91
N GLN A 27 10.12 -39.19 -8.17
CA GLN A 27 9.37 -39.54 -6.97
C GLN A 27 9.46 -38.45 -5.89
N LYS A 28 10.65 -37.90 -5.65
CA LYS A 28 10.85 -36.77 -4.73
C LYS A 28 10.08 -35.53 -5.16
N HIS A 29 10.11 -35.21 -6.46
CA HIS A 29 9.35 -34.09 -7.00
C HIS A 29 7.84 -34.30 -6.83
N GLN A 30 7.34 -35.48 -7.17
CA GLN A 30 5.93 -35.81 -7.07
C GLN A 30 5.44 -35.77 -5.62
N SER A 31 6.20 -36.36 -4.69
CA SER A 31 5.91 -36.28 -3.26
C SER A 31 5.88 -34.83 -2.76
N LYS A 32 6.79 -33.97 -3.24
CA LYS A 32 6.78 -32.54 -2.91
C LYS A 32 5.55 -31.80 -3.45
N ILE A 33 5.10 -32.14 -4.67
CA ILE A 33 3.85 -31.62 -5.22
C ILE A 33 2.67 -32.01 -4.33
N GLU A 34 2.56 -33.29 -3.97
CA GLU A 34 1.45 -33.80 -3.14
C GLU A 34 1.41 -33.11 -1.77
N GLN A 35 2.57 -32.98 -1.11
CA GLN A 35 2.68 -32.27 0.17
C GLN A 35 2.24 -30.80 0.06
N LEU A 36 2.70 -30.07 -0.97
CA LEU A 36 2.40 -28.65 -1.11
C LEU A 36 1.00 -28.40 -1.72
N SER A 37 0.42 -29.38 -2.40
CA SER A 37 -0.95 -29.32 -2.91
C SER A 37 -1.99 -29.38 -1.79
N SER A 38 -1.71 -30.11 -0.72
CA SER A 38 -2.59 -30.17 0.47
C SER A 38 -2.35 -29.04 1.46
N ALA A 39 -1.18 -28.39 1.41
CA ALA A 39 -0.84 -27.27 2.26
C ALA A 39 -1.54 -25.97 1.82
N ASP A 40 -1.84 -25.10 2.80
CA ASP A 40 -2.39 -23.76 2.55
C ASP A 40 -1.26 -22.77 2.20
N PRO A 41 -1.23 -22.23 0.97
CA PRO A 41 -0.17 -21.32 0.52
C PRO A 41 -0.17 -20.00 1.31
N ILE A 42 -1.33 -19.50 1.75
CA ILE A 42 -1.43 -18.23 2.47
C ILE A 42 -0.81 -18.35 3.86
N ARG A 43 -1.04 -19.48 4.54
CA ARG A 43 -0.39 -19.78 5.83
C ARG A 43 1.12 -19.87 5.70
N LEU A 44 1.62 -20.52 4.65
CA LEU A 44 3.06 -20.59 4.36
C LEU A 44 3.65 -19.19 4.19
N PHE A 45 3.00 -18.35 3.41
CA PHE A 45 3.42 -16.97 3.19
C PHE A 45 3.49 -16.18 4.52
N PHE A 46 2.48 -16.26 5.38
CA PHE A 46 2.50 -15.57 6.67
C PHE A 46 3.55 -16.12 7.63
N GLN A 47 3.85 -17.42 7.58
CA GLN A 47 4.95 -18.00 8.35
C GLN A 47 6.31 -17.46 7.90
N VAL A 48 6.52 -17.31 6.58
CA VAL A 48 7.72 -16.65 6.03
C VAL A 48 7.81 -15.22 6.54
N GLU A 49 6.74 -14.42 6.38
CA GLU A 49 6.72 -13.02 6.81
C GLU A 49 6.94 -12.87 8.33
N LYS A 50 6.43 -13.79 9.14
CA LYS A 50 6.63 -13.79 10.59
C LYS A 50 8.10 -14.07 10.96
N LEU A 51 8.73 -15.06 10.32
CA LEU A 51 10.13 -15.39 10.58
C LEU A 51 11.09 -14.32 10.05
N GLU A 52 10.74 -13.64 8.96
CA GLU A 52 11.54 -12.53 8.41
C GLU A 52 11.54 -11.28 9.31
N LYS A 53 10.54 -11.11 10.16
CA LYS A 53 10.43 -9.97 11.09
C LYS A 53 11.21 -10.16 12.39
N ILE A 54 11.76 -11.36 12.64
CA ILE A 54 12.54 -11.63 13.86
C ILE A 54 13.93 -11.02 13.69
N VAL A 55 14.29 -10.12 14.60
CA VAL A 55 15.66 -9.58 14.72
C VAL A 55 16.51 -10.65 15.41
N ASP A 56 17.65 -11.01 14.80
CA ASP A 56 18.58 -12.08 15.22
C ASP A 56 17.96 -13.50 15.29
N PRO A 57 17.63 -14.11 14.15
CA PRO A 57 17.04 -15.44 14.11
C PRO A 57 18.07 -16.52 14.45
N ASP A 58 17.68 -17.43 15.35
CA ASP A 58 18.43 -18.63 15.72
C ASP A 58 18.72 -19.52 14.48
N PRO A 59 19.85 -20.25 14.39
CA PRO A 59 20.17 -21.17 13.29
C PRO A 59 19.05 -22.13 12.91
N HIS A 60 18.23 -22.61 13.86
CA HIS A 60 17.08 -23.44 13.53
C HIS A 60 16.00 -22.65 12.78
N GLN A 61 15.75 -21.41 13.19
CA GLN A 61 14.81 -20.50 12.52
C GLN A 61 15.28 -20.13 11.11
N GLN A 62 16.59 -19.90 10.93
CA GLN A 62 17.17 -19.63 9.61
C GLN A 62 17.00 -20.83 8.65
N LYS A 63 17.26 -22.05 9.14
CA LYS A 63 17.03 -23.29 8.36
C LYS A 63 15.54 -23.47 8.01
N ARG A 64 14.64 -23.16 8.94
CA ARG A 64 13.20 -23.24 8.69
C ARG A 64 12.76 -22.20 7.65
N LEU A 65 13.24 -20.97 7.77
CA LEU A 65 12.94 -19.88 6.84
C LEU A 65 13.43 -20.21 5.43
N SER A 66 14.64 -20.74 5.27
CA SER A 66 15.15 -21.14 3.95
C SER A 66 14.31 -22.25 3.33
N LYS A 67 13.87 -23.24 4.12
CA LYS A 67 12.96 -24.29 3.67
C LYS A 67 11.60 -23.73 3.23
N LEU A 68 10.98 -22.87 4.04
CA LEU A 68 9.70 -22.24 3.70
C LEU A 68 9.80 -21.35 2.46
N ARG A 69 10.91 -20.63 2.26
CA ARG A 69 11.16 -19.86 1.03
C ARG A 69 11.29 -20.77 -0.19
N GLN A 70 11.99 -21.90 -0.07
CA GLN A 70 12.08 -22.89 -1.14
C GLN A 70 10.71 -23.50 -1.47
N ASP A 71 9.89 -23.77 -0.47
CA ASP A 71 8.54 -24.32 -0.66
C ASP A 71 7.61 -23.28 -1.31
N TRP A 72 7.68 -22.02 -0.90
CA TRP A 72 6.95 -20.91 -1.54
C TRP A 72 7.37 -20.72 -3.01
N ALA A 73 8.67 -20.71 -3.29
CA ALA A 73 9.19 -20.61 -4.66
C ALA A 73 8.76 -21.82 -5.51
N PHE A 74 8.68 -23.01 -4.92
CA PHE A 74 8.20 -24.20 -5.59
C PHE A 74 6.71 -24.12 -5.94
N ILE A 75 5.88 -23.58 -5.04
CA ILE A 75 4.46 -23.33 -5.29
C ILE A 75 4.28 -22.39 -6.47
N GLN A 76 5.02 -21.27 -6.50
CA GLN A 76 4.97 -20.31 -7.61
C GLN A 76 5.44 -20.91 -8.94
N LYS A 77 6.58 -21.62 -8.94
CA LYS A 77 7.15 -22.21 -10.15
C LYS A 77 6.24 -23.27 -10.78
N ASN A 78 5.60 -24.09 -9.97
CA ASN A 78 4.71 -25.17 -10.44
C ASN A 78 3.24 -24.73 -10.54
N LYS A 79 2.94 -23.44 -10.33
CA LYS A 79 1.58 -22.88 -10.37
C LYS A 79 0.58 -23.62 -9.46
N LEU A 80 1.06 -24.11 -8.32
CA LEU A 80 0.19 -24.71 -7.31
C LEU A 80 -0.69 -23.63 -6.69
N HIS A 81 -1.99 -23.91 -6.52
CA HIS A 81 -2.96 -22.96 -5.95
C HIS A 81 -2.99 -21.58 -6.63
N ASN A 82 -2.76 -21.53 -7.95
CA ASN A 82 -2.53 -20.29 -8.69
C ASN A 82 -3.61 -19.22 -8.42
N GLU A 83 -4.88 -19.58 -8.49
CA GLU A 83 -6.01 -18.66 -8.26
C GLU A 83 -5.99 -18.00 -6.88
N LYS A 84 -5.69 -18.79 -5.83
CA LYS A 84 -5.61 -18.28 -4.46
C LYS A 84 -4.40 -17.38 -4.27
N VAL A 85 -3.25 -17.79 -4.81
CA VAL A 85 -1.99 -17.05 -4.70
C VAL A 85 -2.05 -15.73 -5.48
N SER A 86 -2.57 -15.75 -6.71
CA SER A 86 -2.71 -14.54 -7.53
C SER A 86 -3.67 -13.54 -6.88
N ALA A 87 -4.86 -13.98 -6.47
CA ALA A 87 -5.84 -13.12 -5.81
C ALA A 87 -5.29 -12.52 -4.50
N PHE A 88 -4.54 -13.30 -3.72
CA PHE A 88 -3.90 -12.84 -2.50
C PHE A 88 -2.84 -11.76 -2.78
N LEU A 89 -1.96 -11.98 -3.76
CA LEU A 89 -0.91 -11.03 -4.13
C LEU A 89 -1.49 -9.73 -4.70
N GLU A 90 -2.51 -9.83 -5.56
CA GLU A 90 -3.23 -8.66 -6.09
C GLU A 90 -3.88 -7.83 -4.99
N ASN A 91 -4.57 -8.47 -4.04
CA ASN A 91 -5.18 -7.76 -2.91
C ASN A 91 -4.12 -7.07 -2.05
N ARG A 92 -2.98 -7.71 -1.80
CA ARG A 92 -1.87 -7.09 -1.05
C ARG A 92 -1.29 -5.89 -1.81
N GLN A 93 -1.14 -5.99 -3.12
CA GLN A 93 -0.67 -4.88 -3.95
C GLN A 93 -1.66 -3.71 -3.94
N LYS A 94 -2.96 -3.99 -4.12
CA LYS A 94 -4.02 -2.97 -4.03
C LYS A 94 -4.00 -2.22 -2.70
N VAL A 95 -3.78 -2.92 -1.58
CA VAL A 95 -3.67 -2.30 -0.25
C VAL A 95 -2.42 -1.42 -0.15
N LYS A 96 -1.27 -1.87 -0.68
CA LYS A 96 -0.06 -1.05 -0.73
C LYS A 96 -0.24 0.20 -1.58
N ASP A 97 -0.78 0.05 -2.78
CA ASP A 97 -1.04 1.16 -3.71
C ASP A 97 -2.02 2.16 -3.11
N ALA A 98 -3.06 1.68 -2.42
CA ALA A 98 -4.01 2.54 -1.71
C ALA A 98 -3.32 3.32 -0.60
N ARG A 99 -2.48 2.67 0.20
CA ARG A 99 -1.69 3.31 1.27
C ARG A 99 -0.72 4.36 0.72
N GLU A 100 -0.04 4.06 -0.37
CA GLU A 100 0.87 5.00 -1.04
C GLU A 100 0.10 6.19 -1.64
N LYS A 101 -1.04 5.95 -2.29
CA LYS A 101 -1.93 7.00 -2.78
C LYS A 101 -2.41 7.90 -1.65
N GLU A 102 -2.79 7.33 -0.50
CA GLU A 102 -3.18 8.12 0.67
C GLU A 102 -2.02 8.96 1.21
N GLN A 103 -0.83 8.38 1.33
CA GLN A 103 0.37 9.14 1.73
C GLN A 103 0.70 10.27 0.76
N ARG A 104 0.55 10.04 -0.55
CA ARG A 104 0.81 11.04 -1.59
C ARG A 104 -0.23 12.16 -1.62
N LYS A 105 -1.52 11.86 -1.42
CA LYS A 105 -2.59 12.87 -1.40
C LYS A 105 -2.31 14.02 -0.43
N LEU A 106 -1.67 13.72 0.69
CA LEU A 106 -1.45 14.66 1.80
C LEU A 106 -0.16 15.47 1.68
N ARG A 107 0.70 15.12 0.72
CA ARG A 107 1.97 15.80 0.40
C ARG A 107 2.02 16.31 -1.05
N GLY A 108 0.90 16.26 -1.76
CA GLY A 108 0.78 16.73 -3.13
C GLY A 108 0.29 18.18 -3.23
N LYS A 109 0.00 18.63 -4.46
CA LYS A 109 -0.50 19.98 -4.78
C LYS A 109 -1.79 20.35 -4.03
N ASP A 110 -2.60 19.36 -3.68
CA ASP A 110 -3.87 19.55 -2.96
C ASP A 110 -3.69 19.67 -1.43
N SER A 111 -2.47 19.58 -0.92
CA SER A 111 -2.17 19.71 0.51
C SER A 111 -2.13 21.18 0.94
N VAL A 112 -2.52 21.44 2.19
CA VAL A 112 -2.45 22.78 2.82
C VAL A 112 -1.04 23.37 2.71
N TYR A 113 -0.01 22.53 2.76
CA TYR A 113 1.38 22.97 2.66
C TYR A 113 1.81 23.43 1.27
N PHE A 114 1.08 23.06 0.21
CA PHE A 114 1.36 23.44 -1.18
C PHE A 114 0.34 24.47 -1.71
N ASN A 115 -0.59 24.93 -0.87
CA ASN A 115 -1.48 26.03 -1.21
C ASN A 115 -0.72 27.37 -1.06
N PRO A 116 -0.50 28.14 -2.13
CA PRO A 116 0.25 29.40 -2.07
C PRO A 116 -0.42 30.47 -1.19
N GLU A 117 -1.73 30.41 -0.99
CA GLU A 117 -2.45 31.35 -0.12
C GLU A 117 -2.26 31.02 1.37
N LEU A 118 -2.15 29.73 1.71
CA LEU A 118 -2.05 29.27 3.10
C LEU A 118 -0.60 29.04 3.56
N ASN A 119 0.30 28.73 2.62
CA ASN A 119 1.73 28.58 2.85
C ASN A 119 2.53 29.30 1.76
N PRO A 120 2.64 30.64 1.82
CA PRO A 120 3.33 31.42 0.79
C PRO A 120 4.83 31.10 0.69
N LEU A 121 5.42 30.49 1.72
CA LEU A 121 6.83 30.09 1.76
C LEU A 121 7.06 28.66 1.23
N GLY A 122 6.02 27.87 1.00
CA GLY A 122 6.10 26.50 0.47
C GLY A 122 6.88 25.51 1.33
N LYS A 123 7.19 25.83 2.60
CA LYS A 123 8.00 24.98 3.47
C LYS A 123 7.11 23.96 4.17
N VAL A 124 7.41 22.67 3.99
CA VAL A 124 6.84 21.57 4.76
C VAL A 124 7.71 21.39 6.01
N PRO A 125 7.16 21.27 7.23
CA PRO A 125 7.95 20.99 8.41
C PRO A 125 8.71 19.67 8.28
N ASP A 126 10.04 19.71 8.38
CA ASP A 126 10.87 18.50 8.41
C ASP A 126 10.75 17.84 9.79
N THR A 127 10.00 16.74 9.84
CA THR A 127 9.76 15.99 11.09
C THR A 127 11.05 15.44 11.72
N SER A 128 12.14 15.32 10.95
CA SER A 128 13.45 14.89 11.44
C SER A 128 14.26 15.98 12.15
N ASN A 129 13.96 17.26 11.88
CA ASN A 129 14.73 18.41 12.39
C ASN A 129 14.04 19.13 13.56
N MET A 130 12.89 18.63 14.03
CA MET A 130 12.14 19.20 15.15
C MET A 130 12.73 18.71 16.49
N ALA A 131 13.20 19.62 17.32
CA ALA A 131 13.96 19.36 18.55
C ALA A 131 13.14 18.80 19.74
N GLN A 132 11.88 18.43 19.53
CA GLN A 132 10.97 17.93 20.56
C GLN A 132 10.30 16.65 20.07
N ASP A 133 10.05 15.71 20.99
CA ASP A 133 9.38 14.42 20.81
C ASP A 133 7.90 14.59 20.42
N TYR A 134 7.64 15.27 19.31
CA TYR A 134 6.33 15.34 18.71
C TYR A 134 6.04 13.98 18.08
N THR A 135 5.12 13.24 18.68
CA THR A 135 4.52 12.09 18.01
C THR A 135 3.92 12.60 16.71
N SER A 136 4.45 12.15 15.58
CA SER A 136 3.98 12.56 14.27
C SER A 136 2.48 12.22 14.17
N LEU A 137 1.64 13.26 14.26
CA LEU A 137 0.20 13.08 14.14
C LEU A 137 -0.09 12.63 12.70
N PRO A 138 -0.92 11.59 12.51
CA PRO A 138 -1.28 11.18 11.17
C PRO A 138 -1.97 12.36 10.47
N ASN A 139 -1.47 12.71 9.30
CA ASN A 139 -2.10 13.73 8.48
C ASN A 139 -3.41 13.12 7.92
N ILE A 140 -4.55 13.35 8.58
CA ILE A 140 -5.83 12.75 8.16
C ILE A 140 -6.60 13.79 7.34
N PRO A 141 -7.00 13.49 6.09
CA PRO A 141 -7.68 14.46 5.21
C PRO A 141 -9.11 14.77 5.66
N LYS A 142 -9.67 13.95 6.54
CA LYS A 142 -11.00 14.11 7.12
C LYS A 142 -10.85 14.48 8.58
N PRO A 143 -11.67 15.42 9.10
CA PRO A 143 -11.66 15.70 10.53
C PRO A 143 -11.91 14.41 11.30
N VAL A 144 -11.11 14.20 12.36
CA VAL A 144 -11.32 13.09 13.29
C VAL A 144 -12.72 13.23 13.87
N ARG A 145 -13.63 12.33 13.51
CA ARG A 145 -14.98 12.28 14.09
C ARG A 145 -14.91 11.65 15.48
N SER A 146 -14.25 12.31 16.43
CA SER A 146 -14.37 11.94 17.83
C SER A 146 -15.53 12.72 18.43
N PHE A 147 -16.66 12.04 18.64
CA PHE A 147 -17.68 12.52 19.57
C PHE A 147 -17.13 12.32 20.97
N HIS A 148 -16.33 13.27 21.45
CA HIS A 148 -15.85 13.24 22.82
C HIS A 148 -16.88 13.95 23.70
N THR A 149 -17.57 13.18 24.52
CA THR A 149 -18.44 13.70 25.59
C THR A 149 -17.54 14.14 26.74
N TYR A 150 -17.41 15.46 26.91
CA TYR A 150 -16.73 16.02 28.07
C TYR A 150 -17.62 15.88 29.30
N GLU A 151 -17.02 15.61 30.46
CA GLU A 151 -17.72 15.70 31.74
C GLU A 151 -18.15 17.15 32.01
N GLN A 152 -19.31 17.31 32.64
CA GLN A 152 -19.85 18.63 32.97
C GLN A 152 -19.00 19.27 34.08
N ASP A 153 -18.61 20.52 33.89
CA ASP A 153 -17.77 21.26 34.85
C ASP A 153 -18.42 21.24 36.26
N PRO A 154 -17.68 20.87 37.32
CA PRO A 154 -18.20 20.85 38.69
C PRO A 154 -18.76 22.20 39.16
N LEU A 155 -18.28 23.32 38.64
CA LEU A 155 -18.83 24.64 38.95
C LEU A 155 -20.24 24.83 38.40
N ILE A 156 -20.52 24.31 37.20
CA ILE A 156 -21.85 24.37 36.57
C ILE A 156 -22.86 23.57 37.43
N LEU A 157 -22.44 22.41 37.95
CA LEU A 157 -23.25 21.59 38.85
C LEU A 157 -23.50 22.31 40.19
N LYS A 158 -22.46 22.90 40.79
CA LYS A 158 -22.56 23.64 42.06
C LYS A 158 -23.47 24.86 41.97
N LEU A 159 -23.38 25.60 40.87
CA LEU A 159 -24.14 26.83 40.64
C LEU A 159 -25.51 26.59 40.02
N ASN A 160 -25.86 25.33 39.70
CA ASN A 160 -27.12 24.92 39.07
C ASN A 160 -27.47 25.80 37.84
N ILE A 161 -26.47 26.06 37.01
CA ILE A 161 -26.63 26.90 35.82
C ILE A 161 -27.41 26.09 34.79
N LYS A 162 -28.67 26.48 34.57
CA LYS A 162 -29.52 25.86 33.56
C LYS A 162 -29.31 26.55 32.21
N PRO A 163 -29.26 25.80 31.09
CA PRO A 163 -29.23 26.42 29.77
C PRO A 163 -30.51 27.26 29.57
N PRO A 164 -30.42 28.39 28.86
CA PRO A 164 -31.59 29.22 28.58
C PRO A 164 -32.65 28.42 27.82
N GLN A 165 -33.93 28.68 28.12
CA GLN A 165 -35.03 28.03 27.43
C GLN A 165 -35.12 28.54 25.98
N GLY A 166 -35.24 27.62 25.02
CA GLY A 166 -35.43 27.94 23.61
C GLY A 166 -34.43 27.27 22.68
N SER A 167 -34.55 27.55 21.39
CA SER A 167 -33.57 27.10 20.40
C SER A 167 -32.23 27.79 20.64
N PRO A 168 -31.09 27.12 20.41
CA PRO A 168 -29.79 27.75 20.49
C PRO A 168 -29.74 29.00 19.60
N PRO A 169 -28.98 30.03 19.99
CA PRO A 169 -28.89 31.27 19.24
C PRO A 169 -28.49 30.97 17.80
N LYS A 170 -29.33 31.38 16.86
CA LYS A 170 -29.01 31.30 15.43
C LYS A 170 -28.01 32.42 15.14
N PHE A 171 -26.90 32.10 14.49
CA PHE A 171 -26.05 33.13 13.92
C PHE A 171 -26.87 33.89 12.87
N TYR A 172 -27.10 35.18 13.08
CA TYR A 172 -27.83 36.05 12.14
C TYR A 172 -27.09 36.22 10.81
N LYS A 173 -25.82 35.81 10.74
CA LYS A 173 -25.09 35.70 9.49
C LYS A 173 -25.24 34.30 8.93
N ASN A 174 -25.98 34.18 7.84
CA ASN A 174 -25.90 33.01 6.96
C ASN A 174 -24.43 32.86 6.56
N VAL A 175 -23.80 31.75 6.95
CA VAL A 175 -22.45 31.43 6.49
C VAL A 175 -22.56 31.20 4.98
N GLN A 176 -22.17 32.20 4.20
CA GLN A 176 -22.04 32.08 2.77
C GLN A 176 -21.01 30.97 2.51
N ASN A 177 -21.30 30.05 1.58
CA ASN A 177 -20.49 28.88 1.16
C ASN A 177 -20.86 27.48 1.72
N ILE A 178 -21.94 27.28 2.50
CA ILE A 178 -22.34 25.92 2.95
C ILE A 178 -23.51 25.32 2.16
N GLN A 179 -24.10 26.03 1.20
CA GLN A 179 -25.18 25.48 0.38
C GLN A 179 -24.64 24.46 -0.62
N ARG A 180 -24.51 23.20 -0.20
CA ARG A 180 -24.43 22.07 -1.13
C ARG A 180 -25.82 21.89 -1.72
N LYS A 181 -25.96 22.11 -3.03
CA LYS A 181 -27.18 21.77 -3.76
C LYS A 181 -27.43 20.28 -3.56
N THR A 182 -28.45 19.91 -2.80
CA THR A 182 -28.96 18.55 -2.78
C THR A 182 -29.64 18.33 -4.13
N TYR A 183 -29.04 17.48 -4.97
CA TYR A 183 -29.65 17.09 -6.23
C TYR A 183 -30.84 16.17 -5.93
N ASN A 184 -32.05 16.69 -6.06
CA ASN A 184 -33.27 15.88 -6.13
C ASN A 184 -33.43 15.43 -7.58
N PRO A 185 -33.41 14.12 -7.89
CA PRO A 185 -33.44 13.61 -9.26
C PRO A 185 -34.86 13.57 -9.86
N SER A 186 -35.74 14.49 -9.47
CA SER A 186 -37.13 14.50 -9.90
C SER A 186 -37.58 15.92 -10.25
N GLU A 187 -37.03 16.50 -11.30
CA GLU A 187 -37.64 17.63 -12.00
C GLU A 187 -37.02 17.76 -13.40
N ASN A 188 -37.86 17.59 -14.41
CA ASN A 188 -37.51 17.74 -15.83
C ASN A 188 -37.23 19.22 -16.16
N PRO A 189 -36.32 19.53 -17.10
CA PRO A 189 -35.78 20.87 -17.27
C PRO A 189 -36.63 21.73 -18.21
N GLN A 190 -36.98 22.93 -17.77
CA GLN A 190 -37.22 24.07 -18.65
C GLN A 190 -36.27 25.19 -18.23
N GLU A 191 -35.25 25.44 -19.05
CA GLU A 191 -34.54 26.73 -19.04
C GLU A 191 -35.43 27.80 -19.75
N PRO A 192 -35.18 29.11 -19.56
CA PRO A 192 -34.05 29.73 -20.24
C PRO A 192 -33.23 30.73 -19.40
N VAL A 193 -31.91 30.57 -19.52
CA VAL A 193 -30.89 31.60 -19.79
C VAL A 193 -30.90 32.88 -18.94
N SER A 194 -29.86 33.02 -18.10
CA SER A 194 -29.20 34.33 -17.96
C SER A 194 -27.73 34.21 -17.54
N LYS A 195 -26.87 34.52 -18.53
CA LYS A 195 -25.57 35.20 -18.43
C LYS A 195 -24.44 34.47 -17.70
N THR A 196 -23.69 33.78 -18.55
CA THR A 196 -22.26 33.47 -18.42
C THR A 196 -21.43 34.68 -17.95
N CYS A 197 -20.75 34.55 -16.81
CA CYS A 197 -19.45 35.19 -16.59
C CYS A 197 -18.39 34.15 -16.92
N ARG A 198 -17.93 34.12 -18.17
CA ARG A 198 -16.72 33.40 -18.56
C ARG A 198 -15.53 34.28 -18.17
N LEU A 199 -14.68 33.78 -17.27
CA LEU A 199 -13.34 34.32 -17.10
C LEU A 199 -12.55 34.03 -18.39
N PRO A 200 -11.79 34.99 -18.95
CA PRO A 200 -10.93 34.74 -20.10
C PRO A 200 -9.85 33.72 -19.71
N THR A 201 -9.88 32.56 -20.35
CA THR A 201 -8.79 31.59 -20.35
C THR A 201 -7.74 32.05 -21.35
N ASP A 202 -6.75 32.80 -20.88
CA ASP A 202 -5.50 33.00 -21.61
C ASP A 202 -4.32 32.64 -20.69
N TYR A 203 -4.02 31.35 -20.60
CA TYR A 203 -2.65 30.91 -20.39
C TYR A 203 -2.29 29.87 -21.43
N LYS A 204 -1.37 30.27 -22.31
CA LYS A 204 -0.75 29.46 -23.34
C LYS A 204 -0.25 28.14 -22.74
N SER A 205 -0.79 27.04 -23.24
CA SER A 205 -0.10 25.76 -23.26
C SER A 205 1.12 25.91 -24.16
N THR A 206 2.29 26.13 -23.57
CA THR A 206 3.55 25.79 -24.24
C THR A 206 3.82 24.33 -23.94
N ASN A 207 3.43 23.46 -24.88
CA ASN A 207 4.13 22.20 -25.05
C ASN A 207 5.54 22.57 -25.49
N LEU A 208 6.48 22.48 -24.55
CA LEU A 208 7.89 22.39 -24.84
C LEU A 208 8.30 20.97 -24.49
N ASP A 209 8.34 20.18 -25.54
CA ASP A 209 8.96 18.88 -25.62
C ASP A 209 10.38 18.90 -25.06
N THR A 210 10.84 17.71 -24.66
CA THR A 210 11.97 16.99 -25.27
C THR A 210 12.94 16.48 -24.21
N ASP A 211 13.15 15.16 -24.28
CA ASP A 211 14.17 14.40 -23.58
C ASP A 211 15.55 15.05 -23.66
N SER A 212 16.17 15.28 -22.50
CA SER A 212 17.62 15.41 -22.39
C SER A 212 18.15 14.28 -21.52
N ASN A 213 18.43 13.16 -22.19
CA ASN A 213 19.27 12.08 -21.70
C ASN A 213 20.68 12.63 -21.47
N TYR A 214 21.06 12.89 -20.22
CA TYR A 214 22.44 13.26 -19.86
C TYR A 214 23.17 12.00 -19.39
N GLU A 215 23.74 11.29 -20.37
CA GLU A 215 24.62 10.14 -20.17
C GLU A 215 26.03 10.68 -19.90
N SER A 216 26.39 10.75 -18.61
CA SER A 216 27.73 11.18 -18.18
C SER A 216 28.69 10.00 -18.26
N HIS A 217 29.35 9.84 -19.41
CA HIS A 217 30.61 9.09 -19.49
C HIS A 217 31.74 9.99 -19.02
N SER A 218 32.38 9.61 -17.92
CA SER A 218 33.69 10.12 -17.51
C SER A 218 34.71 9.02 -17.71
N ASP A 219 35.40 9.07 -18.84
CA ASP A 219 36.73 8.48 -19.01
C ASP A 219 37.75 9.61 -18.78
N ASP A 220 38.50 9.50 -17.67
CA ASP A 220 39.94 9.77 -17.52
C ASP A 220 40.36 9.55 -16.05
#